data_AF-A0A514WGP3-F1
#
_entry.id   AF-A0A514WGP3-F1
#
_cell.length_a   1.000
_cell.length_b   1.000
_cell.length_c   1.000
_cell.angle_alpha   90.00
_cell.angle_beta   90.00
_cell.angle_gamma   90.00
#
_symmetry.space_group_name_H-M   'P 1'
#
loop_
_entity.id
_entity.type
_entity.pdbx_description
1 polymer ?
#
loop_
_entity_poly.entity_id
_entity_poly.type
_entity_poly.pdbx_seq_one_letter_code
_entity_poly.pdbx_strand_id
1 'polypeptide(L)'
;MAIGTDAYGVPVSAWAVVPGLETIRASITAQRGGEEVRSMRASGIDRFDIVLRIPVAEVNIGDRMIDQDGKAYDILWAGDLEGRGRQINLFAQVGGLND
;
A
#
# COMPACT_ATOMS: atom_id res chain seq x y z
N MET A 1 13.69 15.16 12.05
CA MET A 1 14.34 14.13 11.19
C MET A 1 13.22 13.53 10.37
N ALA A 2 13.29 13.54 9.04
CA ALA A 2 12.28 12.88 8.21
C ALA A 2 12.57 11.37 8.22
N ILE A 3 11.52 10.55 8.33
CA ILE A 3 11.61 9.08 8.33
C ILE A 3 11.24 8.46 6.97
N GLY A 4 10.92 9.31 5.98
CA GLY A 4 10.59 8.93 4.61
C GLY A 4 9.89 10.08 3.88
N THR A 5 9.33 9.79 2.71
CA THR A 5 8.46 10.68 1.94
C THR A 5 7.20 9.92 1.53
N ASP A 6 6.05 10.60 1.56
CA ASP A 6 4.77 10.00 1.15
C ASP A 6 4.70 9.79 -0.39
N ALA A 7 3.56 9.28 -0.86
CA ALA A 7 3.29 9.07 -2.29
C ALA A 7 3.33 10.35 -3.15
N TYR A 8 3.33 11.54 -2.53
CA TYR A 8 3.40 12.84 -3.17
C TYR A 8 4.78 13.50 -3.05
N GLY A 9 5.76 12.82 -2.44
CA GLY A 9 7.10 13.34 -2.21
C GLY A 9 7.21 14.31 -1.03
N VAL A 10 6.18 14.39 -0.19
CA VAL A 10 6.20 15.23 1.03
C VAL A 10 6.97 14.50 2.12
N PRO A 11 7.95 15.15 2.80
CA PRO A 11 8.68 14.54 3.90
C PRO A 11 7.76 14.16 5.06
N VAL A 12 7.79 12.88 5.46
CA VAL A 12 7.05 12.35 6.59
C VAL A 12 7.97 12.34 7.82
N SER A 13 7.53 12.96 8.91
CA SER A 13 8.30 13.01 10.18
C SER A 13 7.87 11.96 11.19
N ALA A 14 6.64 11.46 11.07
CA ALA A 14 6.10 10.36 11.87
C ALA A 14 4.92 9.70 11.13
N TRP A 15 4.75 8.39 11.31
CA TRP A 15 3.54 7.67 10.92
C TRP A 15 2.60 7.57 12.12
N ALA A 16 1.32 7.82 11.92
CA ALA A 16 0.28 7.59 12.91
C ALA A 16 -0.53 6.36 12.53
N VAL A 17 -0.88 5.54 13.52
CA VAL A 17 -1.76 4.39 13.30
C VAL A 17 -3.18 4.89 13.06
N VAL A 18 -3.82 4.43 11.99
CA VAL A 18 -5.22 4.74 11.71
C VAL A 18 -6.10 3.96 12.70
N PRO A 19 -6.91 4.64 13.54
CA PRO A 19 -7.73 3.96 14.54
C PRO A 19 -8.72 2.97 13.90
N GLY A 20 -8.82 1.77 14.46
CA GLY A 20 -9.67 0.69 13.95
C GLY A 20 -9.05 -0.12 12.79
N LEU A 21 -7.84 0.24 12.35
CA LEU A 21 -7.08 -0.45 11.31
C LEU A 21 -5.76 -1.03 11.81
N GLU A 22 -5.63 -1.20 13.13
CA GLU A 22 -4.40 -1.67 13.76
C GLU A 22 -4.05 -3.10 13.37
N THR A 23 -5.07 -3.94 13.11
CA THR A 23 -4.87 -5.32 12.69
C THR A 23 -5.97 -5.75 11.74
N ILE A 24 -5.61 -5.95 10.47
CA ILE A 24 -6.56 -6.29 9.41
C ILE A 24 -6.08 -7.53 8.67
N ARG A 25 -7.03 -8.40 8.32
CA ARG A 25 -6.76 -9.50 7.40
C ARG A 25 -6.67 -8.97 5.98
N ALA A 26 -5.49 -9.16 5.38
CA ALA A 26 -5.19 -8.79 4.01
C ALA A 26 -4.88 -10.01 3.15
N SER A 27 -5.23 -9.96 1.87
CA SER A 27 -4.68 -10.83 0.84
C SER A 27 -3.75 -10.01 -0.02
N ILE A 28 -2.46 -10.37 -0.09
CA ILE A 28 -1.42 -9.63 -0.80
C ILE A 28 -0.95 -10.44 -2.00
N THR A 29 -1.05 -9.89 -3.20
CA THR A 29 -0.66 -10.56 -4.45
C THR A 29 0.34 -9.69 -5.22
N ALA A 30 1.53 -10.22 -5.51
CA ALA A 30 2.50 -9.53 -6.36
C ALA A 30 2.02 -9.49 -7.82
N GLN A 31 2.11 -8.34 -8.47
CA GLN A 31 1.84 -8.23 -9.89
C GLN A 31 2.96 -8.87 -10.72
N ARG A 32 2.61 -9.73 -11.68
CA ARG A 32 3.59 -10.56 -12.42
C ARG A 32 3.69 -10.26 -13.92
N GLY A 33 2.72 -9.55 -14.50
CA GLY A 33 2.59 -9.36 -15.96
C GLY A 33 2.83 -7.91 -16.40
N GLY A 34 3.16 -7.73 -17.68
CA GLY A 34 3.38 -6.41 -18.30
C GLY A 34 4.86 -6.03 -18.40
N GLU A 35 5.21 -5.32 -19.46
CA GLU A 35 6.58 -4.79 -19.65
C GLU A 35 6.92 -3.75 -18.58
N GLU A 36 5.97 -2.88 -18.26
CA GLU A 36 6.10 -1.83 -17.24
C GLU A 36 6.40 -2.44 -15.86
N VAL A 37 5.65 -3.46 -15.43
CA VAL A 37 5.86 -4.13 -14.13
C VAL A 37 7.22 -4.82 -14.09
N ARG A 38 7.67 -5.43 -15.20
CA ARG A 38 9.02 -6.02 -15.27
C ARG A 38 10.11 -4.97 -15.20
N SER A 39 9.93 -3.83 -15.86
CA SER A 39 10.88 -2.70 -15.84
C SER A 39 10.98 -2.08 -14.44
N MET A 40 9.83 -1.88 -13.77
CA MET A 40 9.79 -1.41 -12.39
C MET A 40 10.51 -2.36 -11.44
N ARG A 41 10.25 -3.68 -11.56
CA ARG A 41 10.94 -4.69 -10.74
C ARG A 41 12.45 -4.69 -10.98
N ALA A 42 12.89 -4.56 -12.23
CA ALA A 42 14.32 -4.44 -12.55
C ALA A 42 14.95 -3.19 -11.93
N SER A 43 14.13 -2.16 -11.67
CA SER A 43 14.52 -0.92 -10.98
C SER A 43 14.35 -0.99 -9.45
N GLY A 44 14.05 -2.17 -8.89
CA GLY A 44 13.87 -2.37 -7.44
C GLY A 44 12.50 -1.97 -6.89
N ILE A 45 11.51 -1.72 -7.75
CA ILE A 45 10.14 -1.38 -7.35
C ILE A 45 9.22 -2.58 -7.64
N ASP A 46 8.65 -3.18 -6.60
CA ASP A 46 7.65 -4.23 -6.74
C ASP A 46 6.23 -3.69 -6.52
N ARG A 47 5.28 -4.12 -7.36
CA ARG A 47 3.87 -3.73 -7.30
C ARG A 47 2.99 -4.87 -6.77
N PHE A 48 2.00 -4.50 -5.97
CA PHE A 48 1.11 -5.43 -5.27
C PHE A 48 -0.35 -5.02 -5.38
N ASP A 49 -1.20 -6.00 -5.62
CA ASP A 49 -2.64 -5.90 -5.44
C ASP A 49 -2.98 -6.45 -4.05
N ILE A 50 -3.66 -5.65 -3.23
CA ILE A 50 -4.00 -6.00 -1.86
C ILE A 50 -5.51 -5.91 -1.68
N VAL A 51 -6.09 -6.89 -0.98
CA VAL A 51 -7.51 -6.87 -0.63
C VAL A 51 -7.66 -6.95 0.88
N LEU A 52 -8.25 -5.91 1.49
CA LEU A 52 -8.57 -5.89 2.90
C LEU A 52 -10.05 -6.22 3.11
N ARG A 53 -10.35 -7.10 4.06
CA ARG A 53 -11.75 -7.45 4.42
C ARG A 53 -12.23 -6.61 5.59
N ILE A 54 -12.62 -5.37 5.29
CA ILE A 54 -13.11 -4.41 6.28
C ILE A 54 -14.37 -3.71 5.76
N PRO A 55 -15.32 -3.38 6.64
CA PRO A 55 -16.42 -2.48 6.30
C PRO A 55 -15.85 -1.07 6.13
N VAL A 56 -15.63 -0.68 4.87
CA VAL A 56 -15.25 0.68 4.39
C VAL A 56 -14.46 1.49 5.42
N ALA A 57 -13.15 1.29 5.46
CA ALA A 57 -12.28 2.20 6.19
C ALA A 57 -11.73 3.27 5.24
N GLU A 58 -11.46 4.44 5.79
CA GLU A 58 -10.73 5.52 5.12
C GLU A 58 -9.25 5.12 4.99
N VAL A 59 -8.96 4.32 3.96
CA VAL A 59 -7.59 4.08 3.50
C VAL A 59 -7.33 5.05 2.36
N ASN A 60 -6.31 5.88 2.51
CA ASN A 60 -5.98 6.95 1.57
C ASN A 60 -4.68 6.68 0.81
N ILE A 61 -4.50 7.41 -0.29
CA ILE A 61 -3.22 7.47 -0.98
C ILE A 61 -2.21 8.17 -0.06
N GLY A 62 -1.01 7.62 0.05
CA GLY A 62 0.02 8.11 0.97
C GLY A 62 0.02 7.41 2.34
N ASP A 63 -1.00 6.61 2.64
CA ASP A 63 -0.95 5.68 3.77
C ASP A 63 0.03 4.54 3.49
N ARG A 64 0.54 3.93 4.56
CA ARG A 64 1.48 2.82 4.51
C ARG A 64 0.92 1.64 5.30
N MET A 65 0.86 0.48 4.66
CA MET A 65 0.52 -0.78 5.32
C MET A 65 1.79 -1.53 5.71
N ILE A 66 1.85 -2.03 6.94
CA ILE A 66 2.96 -2.86 7.42
C ILE A 66 2.43 -4.28 7.61
N ASP A 67 3.10 -5.28 7.02
CA ASP A 67 2.75 -6.68 7.26
C ASP A 67 3.36 -7.22 8.57
N GLN A 68 2.99 -8.45 8.92
CA GLN A 68 3.46 -9.15 10.11
C GLN A 68 4.99 -9.41 10.13
N ASP A 69 5.63 -9.38 8.96
CA ASP A 69 7.07 -9.58 8.79
C ASP A 69 7.83 -8.23 8.78
N GLY A 70 7.11 -7.11 8.96
CA GLY A 70 7.66 -5.76 9.03
C GLY A 70 7.83 -5.09 7.65
N LYS A 71 7.33 -5.71 6.57
CA LYS A 71 7.44 -5.15 5.22
C LYS A 71 6.44 -4.03 5.02
N ALA A 72 6.93 -2.90 4.51
CA ALA A 72 6.13 -1.72 4.22
C ALA A 72 5.60 -1.71 2.79
N TYR A 73 4.32 -1.41 2.64
CA TYR A 73 3.61 -1.27 1.37
C TYR A 73 3.01 0.13 1.29
N ASP A 74 3.54 0.96 0.39
CA ASP A 74 3.05 2.32 0.16
C ASP A 74 1.80 2.28 -0.73
N ILE A 75 0.70 2.85 -0.24
CA ILE A 75 -0.59 2.81 -0.93
C ILE A 75 -0.64 3.92 -1.99
N LEU A 76 -0.88 3.50 -3.23
CA LEU A 76 -0.95 4.38 -4.40
C LEU A 76 -2.38 4.57 -4.89
N TRP A 77 -3.27 3.63 -4.54
CA TRP A 77 -4.69 3.70 -4.84
C TRP A 77 -5.47 2.83 -3.87
N ALA A 78 -6.70 3.23 -3.55
CA ALA A 78 -7.64 2.50 -2.73
C ALA A 78 -9.07 2.64 -3.29
N GLY A 79 -9.85 1.56 -3.29
CA GLY A 79 -11.26 1.60 -3.66
C GLY A 79 -11.98 0.25 -3.54
N ASP A 80 -13.31 0.29 -3.45
CA ASP A 80 -14.14 -0.92 -3.45
C ASP A 80 -14.50 -1.31 -4.89
N LEU A 81 -13.83 -2.33 -5.44
CA LEU A 81 -14.11 -2.82 -6.79
C LEU A 81 -15.37 -3.70 -6.85
N GLU A 82 -15.85 -4.25 -5.73
CA GLU A 82 -17.06 -5.08 -5.68
C GLU A 82 -18.33 -4.26 -5.47
N GLY A 83 -18.22 -3.05 -4.93
CA GLY A 83 -19.32 -2.12 -4.66
C GLY A 83 -20.29 -2.61 -3.58
N ARG A 84 -19.83 -3.52 -2.71
CA ARG A 84 -20.65 -4.16 -1.66
C ARG A 84 -20.26 -3.71 -0.26
N GLY A 85 -19.25 -2.87 -0.11
CA GLY A 85 -18.77 -2.31 1.15
C GLY A 85 -18.20 -3.35 2.12
N ARG A 86 -17.76 -4.52 1.61
CA ARG A 86 -17.22 -5.63 2.41
C ARG A 86 -15.70 -5.77 2.33
N GLN A 87 -15.11 -5.10 1.35
CA GLN A 87 -13.68 -5.11 1.13
C GLN A 87 -13.23 -3.80 0.50
N ILE A 88 -11.93 -3.55 0.59
CA ILE A 88 -11.27 -2.50 -0.16
C ILE A 88 -10.09 -3.13 -0.90
N ASN A 89 -9.95 -2.77 -2.16
CA ASN A 89 -8.85 -3.13 -3.02
C ASN A 89 -7.83 -2.00 -2.96
N LEU A 90 -6.57 -2.34 -2.76
CA LEU A 90 -5.47 -1.40 -2.76
C LEU A 90 -4.50 -1.77 -3.86
N PHE A 91 -3.92 -0.74 -4.47
CA PHE A 91 -2.72 -0.88 -5.27
C PHE A 91 -1.56 -0.28 -4.48
N ALA A 92 -0.53 -1.08 -4.23
CA ALA A 92 0.60 -0.68 -3.40
C ALA A 92 1.93 -1.01 -4.05
N GLN A 93 3.00 -0.38 -3.55
CA GLN A 93 4.36 -0.68 -3.97
C GLN A 93 5.29 -0.89 -2.78
N VAL A 94 6.41 -1.57 -3.06
CA VAL A 94 7.53 -1.74 -2.14
C VAL A 94 8.80 -1.30 -2.88
N GLY A 95 9.66 -0.54 -2.21
CA GLY A 95 10.86 0.05 -2.79
C GLY A 95 10.59 1.29 -3.65
N GLY A 96 11.66 1.86 -4.22
CA GLY A 96 11.66 3.13 -4.95
C GLY A 96 12.58 4.16 -4.31
N LEU A 97 12.60 5.39 -4.83
CA LEU A 97 13.47 6.49 -4.37
C LEU A 97 13.28 6.92 -2.91
N ASN A 98 12.32 6.32 -2.19
CA ASN A 98 11.84 6.74 -0.89
C ASN A 98 12.14 5.72 0.24
N ASP A 99 12.87 4.63 -0.05
CA ASP A 99 13.40 3.64 0.91
C ASP A 99 14.93 3.73 1.02
#